data_AF-A0A847GXI9-F1
#
_entry.id   AF-A0A847GXI9-F1
#
_cell.length_a   1.000
_cell.length_b   1.000
_cell.length_c   1.000
_cell.angle_alpha   90.00
_cell.angle_beta   90.00
_cell.angle_gamma   90.00
#
_symmetry.space_group_name_H-M   'P 1'
#
loop_
_entity.id
_entity.type
_entity.pdbx_description
1 polymer ?
#
loop_
_entity_poly.entity_id
_entity_poly.type
_entity_poly.pdbx_seq_one_letter_code
_entity_poly.pdbx_strand_id
1 'polypeptide(L)'
;MLLTSSRLAAADNAAGQAATTQRDDVVVGFATSMEKILPRADKPDVKMLTRVELSLARGEKESFQVVVMPGRADLKQTAVRVTDLRGPDGATFSAGQVKLSPVGYVETKSVPPYKSPHVGWWPDPILEFLPAADIARGDAQAFWVRVQAPRNQPAGLYQGKLEVCSRDAVLFAADLAVRVFGFAVPAASPLPLAVTFSPHDHPTDATKAEQAKWRGEPDYPINAWKKHKLRWADFLADYYLTLDSLYTREGPDFEAIEHLHKQGRLGAFNLGYYGPCGASPAEIEAWKKGTLDRLRRQFEQAKALGVLDHAYIYGCDENPKDAFPGVQRAAAMLKAEFPDVLVMTTTYDHSYGQDTEIKAVDAWCPLTPRFDPDKATKARAGGKFVWWYICCGPHHPPANMFIEYPAIEGRLLMGPMTAKYRPDGFLYYQISIWNSRRPISSGPFTDWDPRSWTRYHGDGSWTCVGPAGTPLPTIRLENFRDGLEDYAYFCLLQDLVRRREAKPAELSADQRAWLADAKAALQVPESLVKGIGEYSRDPSLVYRYRNQLAELIDRAGEPDADPWGREFGVRGFRRQ
;
A
#
# COMPACT_ATOMS: atom_id res chain seq x y z
N MET A 1 12.30 6.79 12.00
CA MET A 1 11.74 7.22 13.29
C MET A 1 12.23 6.28 14.40
N LEU A 2 12.69 6.84 15.52
CA LEU A 2 13.07 6.17 16.78
C LEU A 2 14.26 5.18 16.75
N LEU A 3 15.46 5.72 16.51
CA LEU A 3 16.63 5.62 17.39
C LEU A 3 17.74 6.47 16.75
N THR A 4 18.43 7.23 17.60
CA THR A 4 19.53 8.15 17.28
C THR A 4 20.54 7.55 16.28
N SER A 5 20.68 8.17 15.11
CA SER A 5 21.88 7.99 14.28
C SER A 5 22.99 8.85 14.86
N SER A 6 23.95 8.18 15.48
CA SER A 6 25.21 8.72 15.95
C SER A 6 26.07 9.20 14.77
N ARG A 7 25.84 10.43 14.28
CA ARG A 7 26.85 11.26 13.56
C ARG A 7 26.37 12.69 13.24
N LEU A 8 25.54 13.27 14.10
CA LEU A 8 25.23 14.72 14.13
C LEU A 8 25.38 15.33 15.54
N ALA A 9 25.89 14.58 16.51
CA ALA A 9 26.21 15.06 17.85
C ALA A 9 27.56 15.80 17.87
N ALA A 10 27.66 16.94 17.18
CA ALA A 10 28.76 17.89 17.35
C ALA A 10 28.40 19.27 16.78
N ALA A 11 27.35 19.89 17.32
CA ALA A 11 27.17 21.35 17.45
C ALA A 11 25.73 21.61 17.92
N ASP A 12 25.56 21.80 19.23
CA ASP A 12 24.57 22.69 19.86
C ASP A 12 24.49 22.38 21.36
N ASN A 13 25.53 22.81 22.09
CA ASN A 13 25.42 23.10 23.50
C ASN A 13 25.02 24.57 23.62
N ALA A 14 23.71 24.83 23.57
CA ALA A 14 22.99 25.94 24.23
C ALA A 14 21.66 26.23 23.50
N ALA A 15 20.57 25.60 23.92
CA ALA A 15 19.22 26.08 23.63
C ALA A 15 18.27 25.68 24.77
N GLY A 16 17.39 26.60 25.15
CA GLY A 16 16.70 26.65 26.43
C GLY A 16 15.74 25.49 26.69
N GLN A 17 15.44 25.29 27.97
CA GLN A 17 14.31 24.51 28.44
C GLN A 17 13.03 25.07 27.80
N ALA A 18 12.55 24.45 26.73
CA ALA A 18 11.18 24.63 26.28
C ALA A 18 10.28 24.03 27.37
N ALA A 19 9.54 24.89 28.06
CA ALA A 19 8.54 24.46 29.03
C ALA A 19 7.49 23.60 28.30
N THR A 20 7.47 22.30 28.55
CA THR A 20 6.39 21.42 28.11
C THR A 20 5.14 21.75 28.92
N THR A 21 4.15 22.35 28.27
CA THR A 21 2.80 22.48 28.82
C THR A 21 2.16 21.09 28.76
N GLN A 22 2.37 20.26 29.78
CA GLN A 22 1.68 18.98 29.94
C GLN A 22 0.74 19.06 31.14
N ARG A 23 -0.52 18.69 30.94
CA ARG A 23 -1.48 18.59 32.03
C ARG A 23 -1.36 17.22 32.70
N ASP A 24 -1.22 17.18 34.02
CA ASP A 24 -0.98 15.94 34.78
C ASP A 24 -2.12 14.90 34.68
N ASP A 25 -3.30 15.29 34.20
CA ASP A 25 -4.49 14.43 34.06
C ASP A 25 -4.71 13.86 32.64
N VAL A 26 -3.84 14.19 31.69
CA VAL A 26 -3.90 13.69 30.30
C VAL A 26 -2.52 13.15 29.89
N VAL A 27 -2.50 11.88 29.47
CA VAL A 27 -1.30 11.28 28.90
C VAL A 27 -1.34 11.46 27.39
N VAL A 28 -0.29 12.02 26.82
CA VAL A 28 -0.08 12.12 25.37
C VAL A 28 1.18 11.36 25.00
N GLY A 29 1.03 10.34 24.17
CA GLY A 29 2.11 9.51 23.66
C GLY A 29 2.16 9.46 22.15
N PHE A 30 3.18 8.81 21.62
CA PHE A 30 3.40 8.65 20.20
C PHE A 30 3.61 7.19 19.85
N ALA A 31 3.12 6.80 18.67
CA ALA A 31 3.37 5.51 18.07
C ALA A 31 3.68 5.69 16.58
N THR A 32 4.31 4.70 15.97
CA THR A 32 4.57 4.67 14.53
C THR A 32 3.29 4.36 13.75
N SER A 33 3.29 4.54 12.43
CA SER A 33 2.19 4.09 11.54
C SER A 33 2.04 2.57 11.50
N MET A 34 3.05 1.83 11.96
CA MET A 34 3.17 0.37 11.92
C MET A 34 2.53 -0.33 13.12
N GLU A 35 2.03 0.43 14.09
CA GLU A 35 1.47 -0.07 15.35
C GLU A 35 -0.06 0.15 15.40
N LYS A 36 -0.78 -0.78 16.04
CA LYS A 36 -2.23 -0.70 16.23
C LYS A 36 -2.54 -0.34 17.68
N ILE A 37 -3.09 0.85 17.89
CA ILE A 37 -3.47 1.35 19.21
C ILE A 37 -4.91 0.96 19.51
N LEU A 38 -5.08 -0.08 20.32
CA LEU A 38 -6.41 -0.49 20.79
C LEU A 38 -6.98 0.57 21.76
N PRO A 39 -8.27 0.91 21.66
CA PRO A 39 -8.84 2.02 22.44
C PRO A 39 -8.97 1.70 23.93
N ARG A 40 -9.00 0.42 24.30
CA ARG A 40 -9.26 -0.06 25.67
C ARG A 40 -8.26 -1.14 26.10
N ALA A 41 -7.02 -1.03 25.63
CA ALA A 41 -5.95 -1.89 26.12
C ALA A 41 -5.54 -1.46 27.53
N ASP A 42 -5.20 -2.44 28.37
CA ASP A 42 -4.71 -2.18 29.74
C ASP A 42 -3.46 -1.29 29.74
N LYS A 43 -2.58 -1.48 28.73
CA LYS A 43 -1.35 -0.70 28.52
C LYS A 43 -1.09 -0.55 27.02
N PRO A 44 -1.51 0.57 26.39
CA PRO A 44 -1.14 0.84 25.02
C PRO A 44 0.38 1.09 24.92
N ASP A 45 1.02 0.51 23.91
CA ASP A 45 2.45 0.72 23.65
C ASP A 45 2.63 2.09 22.99
N VAL A 46 3.03 3.08 23.79
CA VAL A 46 3.22 4.47 23.37
C VAL A 46 4.49 5.05 23.98
N LYS A 47 5.15 5.90 23.21
CA LYS A 47 6.37 6.59 23.64
C LYS A 47 6.06 8.02 24.06
N MET A 48 6.50 8.40 25.25
CA MET A 48 6.40 9.79 25.72
C MET A 48 7.57 10.57 25.13
N LEU A 49 7.30 11.51 24.23
CA LEU A 49 8.32 12.27 23.50
C LEU A 49 8.01 13.75 23.59
N THR A 50 9.05 14.58 23.71
CA THR A 50 8.94 16.05 23.58
C THR A 50 9.27 16.54 22.17
N ARG A 51 9.81 15.64 21.33
CA ARG A 51 10.17 15.89 19.94
C ARG A 51 9.89 14.68 19.08
N VAL A 52 9.29 14.91 17.92
CA VAL A 52 8.94 13.92 16.91
C VAL A 52 9.69 14.23 15.63
N GLU A 53 10.32 13.21 15.06
CA GLU A 53 11.12 13.35 13.84
C GLU A 53 10.72 12.33 12.79
N LEU A 54 10.51 12.78 11.56
CA LEU A 54 10.31 11.91 10.41
C LEU A 54 11.10 12.40 9.20
N SER A 55 11.36 11.48 8.27
CA SER A 55 12.11 11.72 7.05
C SER A 55 11.40 11.09 5.86
N LEU A 56 11.30 11.84 4.78
CA LEU A 56 10.61 11.47 3.56
C LEU A 56 11.24 12.16 2.33
N ALA A 57 11.09 11.55 1.17
CA ALA A 57 11.49 12.08 -0.11
C ALA A 57 10.39 12.97 -0.70
N ARG A 58 10.73 13.72 -1.75
CA ARG A 58 9.77 14.57 -2.47
C ARG A 58 8.68 13.70 -3.11
N GLY A 59 7.42 14.08 -2.96
CA GLY A 59 6.26 13.32 -3.45
C GLY A 59 5.79 12.18 -2.55
N GLU A 60 6.52 11.86 -1.48
CA GLU A 60 6.21 10.76 -0.56
C GLU A 60 5.22 11.20 0.54
N LYS A 61 4.55 10.20 1.15
CA LYS A 61 3.77 10.35 2.38
C LYS A 61 4.39 9.49 3.48
N GLU A 62 4.60 10.04 4.67
CA GLU A 62 5.03 9.26 5.84
C GLU A 62 4.15 9.63 7.03
N SER A 63 3.86 8.66 7.90
CA SER A 63 2.87 8.83 8.95
C SER A 63 3.36 8.38 10.32
N PHE A 64 2.75 8.95 11.35
CA PHE A 64 2.84 8.48 12.74
C PHE A 64 1.53 8.75 13.47
N GLN A 65 1.45 8.34 14.73
CA GLN A 65 0.25 8.49 15.56
C GLN A 65 0.56 9.33 16.80
N VAL A 66 -0.37 10.23 17.12
CA VAL A 66 -0.46 10.89 18.43
C VAL A 66 -1.57 10.21 19.20
N VAL A 67 -1.28 9.70 20.39
CA VAL A 67 -2.22 8.96 21.22
C VAL A 67 -2.56 9.78 22.45
N VAL A 68 -3.85 10.03 22.66
CA VAL A 68 -4.35 10.84 23.78
C VAL A 68 -5.19 9.96 24.71
N MET A 69 -4.88 10.02 26.01
CA MET A 69 -5.55 9.23 27.06
C MET A 69 -5.90 10.12 28.25
N PRO A 70 -7.19 10.44 28.45
CA PRO A 70 -7.63 11.16 29.63
C PRO A 70 -7.74 10.26 30.86
N GLY A 71 -7.03 10.61 31.93
CA GLY A 71 -7.04 9.85 33.19
C GLY A 71 -8.17 10.23 34.14
N ARG A 72 -8.65 11.49 34.12
CA ARG A 72 -9.59 12.00 35.13
C ARG A 72 -11.03 12.18 34.64
N ALA A 73 -11.22 12.74 33.46
CA ALA A 73 -12.54 13.07 32.91
C ALA A 73 -12.50 13.02 31.39
N ASP A 74 -13.67 12.86 30.76
CA ASP A 74 -13.81 12.87 29.32
C ASP A 74 -13.24 14.16 28.69
N LEU A 75 -12.58 14.02 27.54
CA LEU A 75 -12.18 15.14 26.69
C LEU A 75 -13.20 15.31 25.56
N LYS A 76 -13.40 16.56 25.17
CA LYS A 76 -14.41 16.95 24.17
C LYS A 76 -13.76 17.74 23.07
N GLN A 77 -14.09 17.42 21.82
CA GLN A 77 -13.51 18.08 20.64
C GLN A 77 -11.98 18.09 20.72
N THR A 78 -11.37 16.94 21.01
CA THR A 78 -9.93 16.77 21.01
C THR A 78 -9.41 16.71 19.59
N ALA A 79 -8.40 17.52 19.28
CA ALA A 79 -7.80 17.61 17.96
C ALA A 79 -6.28 17.73 18.06
N VAL A 80 -5.59 17.36 16.99
CA VAL A 80 -4.16 17.65 16.81
C VAL A 80 -4.05 18.82 15.84
N ARG A 81 -3.10 19.71 16.07
CA ARG A 81 -2.76 20.84 15.19
C ARG A 81 -1.26 20.87 14.94
N VAL A 82 -0.87 21.39 13.78
CA VAL A 82 0.53 21.57 13.40
C VAL A 82 0.69 22.98 12.85
N THR A 83 1.79 23.64 13.21
CA THR A 83 2.17 24.94 12.64
C THR A 83 2.90 24.76 11.32
N ASP A 84 2.99 25.83 10.51
CA ASP A 84 3.98 25.84 9.43
C ASP A 84 5.38 25.51 10.00
N LEU A 85 6.13 24.70 9.27
CA LEU A 85 7.48 24.29 9.65
C LEU A 85 8.49 25.14 8.88
N ARG A 86 9.46 25.72 9.57
CA ARG A 86 10.51 26.56 9.00
C ARG A 86 11.73 25.71 8.67
N GLY A 87 12.25 25.88 7.46
CA GLY A 87 13.40 25.14 6.95
C GLY A 87 14.56 26.06 6.53
N PRO A 88 15.55 25.51 5.82
CA PRO A 88 16.72 26.26 5.37
C PRO A 88 16.33 27.41 4.43
N ASP A 89 17.13 28.47 4.43
CA ASP A 89 16.99 29.62 3.53
C ASP A 89 15.60 30.27 3.54
N GLY A 90 14.89 30.19 4.67
CA GLY A 90 13.52 30.72 4.82
C GLY A 90 12.44 29.88 4.15
N ALA A 91 12.79 28.70 3.62
CA ALA A 91 11.81 27.77 3.05
C ALA A 91 10.77 27.37 4.10
N THR A 92 9.54 27.18 3.63
CA THR A 92 8.42 26.77 4.49
C THR A 92 7.86 25.45 4.01
N PHE A 93 7.66 24.52 4.94
CA PHE A 93 6.83 23.35 4.74
C PHE A 93 5.48 23.65 5.38
N SER A 94 4.45 23.79 4.53
CA SER A 94 3.14 24.25 4.97
C SER A 94 2.45 23.24 5.88
N ALA A 95 1.78 23.71 6.94
CA ALA A 95 0.91 22.87 7.78
C ALA A 95 -0.21 22.19 6.97
N GLY A 96 -0.61 22.76 5.83
CA GLY A 96 -1.60 22.16 4.93
C GLY A 96 -1.13 20.85 4.27
N GLN A 97 0.16 20.53 4.35
CA GLN A 97 0.74 19.27 3.93
C GLN A 97 0.73 18.20 5.02
N VAL A 98 0.16 18.51 6.19
CA VAL A 98 0.01 17.58 7.31
C VAL A 98 -1.48 17.32 7.54
N LYS A 99 -1.95 16.13 7.16
CA LYS A 99 -3.32 15.70 7.44
C LYS A 99 -3.39 15.07 8.83
N LEU A 100 -4.36 15.52 9.61
CA LEU A 100 -4.57 15.15 11.00
C LEU A 100 -5.98 14.58 11.12
N SER A 101 -6.12 13.31 11.52
CA SER A 101 -7.43 12.66 11.50
C SER A 101 -7.58 11.66 12.65
N PRO A 102 -8.72 11.62 13.35
CA PRO A 102 -9.00 10.54 14.29
C PRO A 102 -8.94 9.18 13.61
N VAL A 103 -8.26 8.22 14.25
CA VAL A 103 -8.37 6.80 13.90
C VAL A 103 -9.71 6.29 14.42
N GLY A 104 -10.48 5.66 13.54
CA GLY A 104 -11.73 5.01 13.89
C GLY A 104 -11.52 3.54 14.29
N TYR A 105 -12.50 3.02 15.02
CA TYR A 105 -12.52 1.67 15.54
C TYR A 105 -13.67 0.87 14.93
N VAL A 106 -13.40 -0.39 14.63
CA VAL A 106 -14.36 -1.39 14.15
C VAL A 106 -14.43 -2.55 15.13
N GLU A 107 -15.63 -3.09 15.36
CA GLU A 107 -15.84 -4.15 16.36
C GLU A 107 -15.88 -5.53 15.71
N THR A 108 -14.91 -6.37 16.04
CA THR A 108 -14.96 -7.79 15.69
C THR A 108 -15.83 -8.53 16.70
N LYS A 109 -16.73 -9.40 16.22
CA LYS A 109 -17.73 -10.09 17.04
C LYS A 109 -17.48 -11.60 17.20
N SER A 110 -16.47 -12.12 16.51
CA SER A 110 -16.10 -13.53 16.52
C SER A 110 -14.61 -13.70 16.28
N VAL A 111 -14.05 -14.83 16.70
CA VAL A 111 -12.66 -15.19 16.37
C VAL A 111 -12.58 -15.53 14.88
N PRO A 112 -11.69 -14.87 14.10
CA PRO A 112 -11.57 -15.12 12.66
C PRO A 112 -10.82 -16.44 12.35
N PRO A 113 -10.90 -16.96 11.11
CA PRO A 113 -10.25 -18.22 10.72
C PRO A 113 -8.72 -18.27 10.89
N TYR A 114 -8.05 -17.11 10.85
CA TYR A 114 -6.60 -16.97 11.06
C TYR A 114 -6.22 -16.79 12.55
N LYS A 115 -7.20 -16.90 13.47
CA LYS A 115 -7.08 -16.63 14.91
C LYS A 115 -6.81 -15.14 15.20
N SER A 116 -7.10 -14.72 16.41
CA SER A 116 -6.84 -13.35 16.87
C SER A 116 -6.46 -13.37 18.36
N PRO A 117 -5.57 -12.47 18.81
CA PRO A 117 -5.29 -12.32 20.24
C PRO A 117 -6.51 -11.78 21.03
N HIS A 118 -7.47 -11.13 20.38
CA HIS A 118 -8.65 -10.52 21.03
C HIS A 118 -9.84 -10.33 20.05
N VAL A 119 -11.05 -10.38 20.60
CA VAL A 119 -12.31 -10.06 19.89
C VAL A 119 -12.91 -8.81 20.53
N GLY A 120 -13.15 -7.77 19.73
CA GLY A 120 -13.60 -6.46 20.20
C GLY A 120 -13.17 -5.32 19.28
N TRP A 121 -12.86 -4.16 19.84
CA TRP A 121 -12.53 -2.96 19.06
C TRP A 121 -11.11 -2.98 18.50
N TRP A 122 -10.98 -2.81 17.19
CA TRP A 122 -9.71 -2.70 16.47
C TRP A 122 -9.61 -1.36 15.73
N PRO A 123 -8.44 -0.68 15.76
CA PRO A 123 -8.20 0.50 14.96
C PRO A 123 -8.02 0.11 13.48
N ASP A 124 -8.73 0.75 12.56
CA ASP A 124 -8.53 0.52 11.13
C ASP A 124 -8.85 1.73 10.24
N PRO A 125 -10.10 2.23 10.14
CA PRO A 125 -10.40 3.38 9.28
C PRO A 125 -9.75 4.66 9.81
N ILE A 126 -9.30 5.53 8.91
CA ILE A 126 -8.82 6.88 9.23
C ILE A 126 -9.94 7.85 8.85
N LEU A 127 -10.51 8.52 9.85
CA LEU A 127 -11.74 9.29 9.70
C LEU A 127 -11.43 10.72 9.22
N GLU A 128 -10.96 10.86 7.97
CA GLU A 128 -10.51 12.15 7.40
C GLU A 128 -11.59 13.24 7.35
N PHE A 129 -12.86 12.89 7.51
CA PHE A 129 -13.97 13.84 7.59
C PHE A 129 -14.19 14.43 8.99
N LEU A 130 -13.55 13.85 10.02
CA LEU A 130 -13.66 14.32 11.40
C LEU A 130 -12.47 15.22 11.75
N PRO A 131 -12.70 16.50 12.13
CA PRO A 131 -11.62 17.39 12.55
C PRO A 131 -11.16 17.15 14.00
N ALA A 132 -11.99 16.48 14.81
CA ALA A 132 -11.77 16.24 16.23
C ALA A 132 -12.55 14.99 16.69
N ALA A 133 -12.21 14.47 17.87
CA ALA A 133 -12.91 13.37 18.52
C ALA A 133 -13.20 13.68 19.99
N ASP A 134 -14.31 13.17 20.50
CA ASP A 134 -14.56 13.08 21.93
C ASP A 134 -13.89 11.81 22.48
N ILE A 135 -13.23 11.90 23.63
CA ILE A 135 -12.48 10.79 24.23
C ILE A 135 -13.02 10.53 25.64
N ALA A 136 -13.57 9.34 25.87
CA ALA A 136 -14.04 8.95 27.19
C ALA A 136 -12.86 8.73 28.15
N ARG A 137 -13.07 8.99 29.43
CA ARG A 137 -12.07 8.69 30.47
C ARG A 137 -11.65 7.22 30.40
N GLY A 138 -10.34 6.99 30.32
CA GLY A 138 -9.74 5.66 30.25
C GLY A 138 -9.63 5.06 28.84
N ASP A 139 -10.27 5.65 27.84
CA ASP A 139 -10.09 5.25 26.44
C ASP A 139 -8.82 5.92 25.87
N ALA A 140 -8.08 5.21 25.01
CA ALA A 140 -7.01 5.75 24.20
C ALA A 140 -7.54 6.10 22.80
N GLN A 141 -7.33 7.34 22.36
CA GLN A 141 -7.66 7.78 21.00
C GLN A 141 -6.37 8.08 20.23
N ALA A 142 -6.16 7.38 19.11
CA ALA A 142 -5.10 7.71 18.18
C ALA A 142 -5.55 8.75 17.15
N PHE A 143 -4.68 9.71 16.86
CA PHE A 143 -4.81 10.64 15.75
C PHE A 143 -3.71 10.31 14.75
N TRP A 144 -4.11 9.95 13.52
CA TRP A 144 -3.21 9.71 12.42
C TRP A 144 -2.65 11.04 11.92
N VAL A 145 -1.33 11.16 11.90
CA VAL A 145 -0.61 12.32 11.37
C VAL A 145 0.10 11.89 10.09
N ARG A 146 -0.45 12.28 8.94
CA ARG A 146 0.15 12.00 7.62
C ARG A 146 0.83 13.26 7.10
N VAL A 147 2.14 13.19 6.94
CA VAL A 147 2.95 14.25 6.34
C VAL A 147 3.20 13.91 4.87
N GLN A 148 2.90 14.83 3.96
CA GLN A 148 3.13 14.66 2.53
C GLN A 148 4.12 15.71 2.03
N ALA A 149 5.25 15.30 1.46
CA ALA A 149 6.16 16.27 0.85
C ALA A 149 5.72 16.58 -0.58
N PRO A 150 5.44 17.84 -0.95
CA PRO A 150 5.27 18.21 -2.35
C PRO A 150 6.47 17.79 -3.20
N ARG A 151 6.25 17.46 -4.48
CA ARG A 151 7.34 17.10 -5.42
C ARG A 151 8.39 18.20 -5.58
N ASN A 152 7.99 19.45 -5.40
CA ASN A 152 8.85 20.63 -5.50
C ASN A 152 9.32 21.16 -4.14
N GLN A 153 9.05 20.47 -3.02
CA GLN A 153 9.52 20.89 -1.71
C GLN A 153 11.05 20.88 -1.67
N PRO A 154 11.73 21.98 -1.30
CA PRO A 154 13.18 21.98 -1.17
C PRO A 154 13.65 20.96 -0.13
N ALA A 155 14.75 20.28 -0.42
CA ALA A 155 15.38 19.37 0.53
C ALA A 155 15.87 20.13 1.76
N GLY A 156 15.85 19.50 2.92
CA GLY A 156 16.28 20.11 4.17
C GLY A 156 15.50 19.67 5.39
N LEU A 157 15.90 20.20 6.55
CA LEU A 157 15.22 19.99 7.82
C LEU A 157 14.24 21.14 8.06
N TYR A 158 12.98 20.80 8.32
CA TYR A 158 11.92 21.75 8.65
C TYR A 158 11.46 21.51 10.09
N GLN A 159 11.29 22.59 10.86
CA GLN A 159 10.96 22.52 12.28
C GLN A 159 9.77 23.41 12.64
N GLY A 160 8.93 22.91 13.55
CA GLY A 160 7.81 23.66 14.11
C GLY A 160 7.17 22.89 15.26
N LYS A 161 5.87 23.12 15.51
CA LYS A 161 5.17 22.56 16.66
C LYS A 161 4.01 21.67 16.24
N LEU A 162 3.81 20.63 17.04
CA LEU A 162 2.60 19.82 17.07
C LEU A 162 1.91 20.03 18.42
N GLU A 163 0.62 20.30 18.40
CA GLU A 163 -0.18 20.59 19.59
C GLU A 163 -1.37 19.63 19.67
N VAL A 164 -1.67 19.15 20.88
CA VAL A 164 -2.91 18.45 21.19
C VAL A 164 -3.80 19.43 21.93
N CYS A 165 -4.99 19.66 21.40
CA CYS A 165 -5.97 20.58 21.96
C CYS A 165 -7.23 19.82 22.38
N SER A 166 -7.91 20.30 23.42
CA SER A 166 -9.31 19.95 23.70
C SER A 166 -10.12 21.23 23.65
N ARG A 167 -11.00 21.34 22.66
CA ARG A 167 -11.60 22.63 22.24
C ARG A 167 -10.48 23.63 21.90
N ASP A 168 -10.39 24.74 22.63
CA ASP A 168 -9.39 25.78 22.41
C ASP A 168 -8.19 25.70 23.37
N ALA A 169 -8.23 24.81 24.36
CA ALA A 169 -7.14 24.65 25.32
C ALA A 169 -6.07 23.69 24.78
N VAL A 170 -4.82 24.16 24.71
CA VAL A 170 -3.65 23.31 24.44
C VAL A 170 -3.38 22.46 25.68
N LEU A 171 -3.44 21.14 25.51
CA LEU A 171 -3.18 20.16 26.56
C LEU A 171 -1.73 19.68 26.57
N PHE A 172 -1.11 19.68 25.39
CA PHE A 172 0.24 19.18 25.16
C PHE A 172 0.84 19.81 23.90
N ALA A 173 2.15 20.04 23.90
CA ALA A 173 2.90 20.47 22.73
C ALA A 173 4.24 19.71 22.62
N ALA A 174 4.61 19.35 21.39
CA ALA A 174 5.91 18.76 21.06
C ALA A 174 6.54 19.47 19.87
N ASP A 175 7.87 19.38 19.77
CA ASP A 175 8.60 19.76 18.57
C ASP A 175 8.32 18.75 17.45
N LEU A 176 8.09 19.25 16.24
CA LEU A 176 7.98 18.44 15.02
C LEU A 176 9.11 18.80 14.08
N ALA A 177 9.89 17.80 13.69
CA ALA A 177 10.95 17.92 12.69
C ALA A 177 10.67 17.02 11.49
N VAL A 178 10.69 17.59 10.29
CA VAL A 178 10.48 16.89 9.01
C VAL A 178 11.72 17.08 8.15
N ARG A 179 12.44 16.00 7.86
CA ARG A 179 13.55 16.01 6.90
C ARG A 179 13.05 15.61 5.52
N VAL A 180 13.20 16.50 4.55
CA VAL A 180 12.93 16.25 3.13
C VAL A 180 14.25 15.87 2.44
N PHE A 181 14.32 14.66 1.86
CA PHE A 181 15.49 14.22 1.08
C PHE A 181 15.57 14.89 -0.30
N GLY A 182 16.77 14.92 -0.87
CA GLY A 182 17.09 15.52 -2.16
C GLY A 182 16.66 14.72 -3.39
N PHE A 183 15.82 13.69 -3.26
CA PHE A 183 15.28 12.89 -4.38
C PHE A 183 13.76 12.76 -4.26
N ALA A 184 13.11 12.14 -5.26
CA ALA A 184 11.66 11.96 -5.30
C ALA A 184 11.27 10.48 -5.49
N VAL A 185 10.11 10.10 -4.93
CA VAL A 185 9.44 8.82 -5.23
C VAL A 185 8.68 8.91 -6.57
N PRO A 186 8.32 7.80 -7.24
CA PRO A 186 7.60 7.83 -8.52
C PRO A 186 6.14 8.30 -8.36
N ALA A 187 5.51 8.72 -9.47
CA ALA A 187 4.12 9.16 -9.46
C ALA A 187 3.12 8.01 -9.60
N ALA A 188 3.58 6.89 -10.14
CA ALA A 188 2.87 5.63 -10.27
C ALA A 188 3.63 4.52 -9.51
N SER A 189 3.01 3.34 -9.39
CA SER A 189 3.55 2.26 -8.56
C SER A 189 4.98 1.88 -8.94
N PRO A 190 5.91 1.73 -7.99
CA PRO A 190 7.26 1.25 -8.26
C PRO A 190 7.33 -0.26 -8.57
N LEU A 191 6.20 -0.96 -8.47
CA LEU A 191 6.00 -2.37 -8.73
C LEU A 191 4.68 -2.54 -9.51
N PRO A 192 4.61 -3.31 -10.61
CA PRO A 192 3.34 -3.62 -11.27
C PRO A 192 2.32 -4.24 -10.29
N LEU A 193 1.10 -3.71 -10.28
CA LEU A 193 0.03 -4.15 -9.38
C LEU A 193 -1.19 -4.63 -10.16
N ALA A 194 -1.79 -5.71 -9.68
CA ALA A 194 -3.04 -6.25 -10.19
C ALA A 194 -4.01 -6.41 -9.00
N VAL A 195 -4.71 -5.33 -8.66
CA VAL A 195 -5.54 -5.25 -7.45
C VAL A 195 -6.96 -4.90 -7.84
N THR A 196 -7.92 -5.76 -7.47
CA THR A 196 -9.33 -5.53 -7.84
C THR A 196 -9.99 -4.52 -6.90
N PHE A 197 -10.55 -3.47 -7.48
CA PHE A 197 -11.61 -2.65 -6.90
C PHE A 197 -12.92 -2.92 -7.66
N SER A 198 -13.77 -3.76 -7.09
CA SER A 198 -15.10 -4.06 -7.65
C SER A 198 -16.11 -4.15 -6.50
N PRO A 199 -16.73 -3.03 -6.10
CA PRO A 199 -17.53 -2.97 -4.88
C PRO A 199 -18.75 -3.89 -4.92
N HIS A 200 -18.84 -4.78 -3.95
CA HIS A 200 -19.97 -5.68 -3.73
C HIS A 200 -20.06 -6.07 -2.26
N ASP A 201 -21.13 -6.75 -1.88
CA ASP A 201 -21.32 -7.29 -0.54
C ASP A 201 -21.17 -8.82 -0.51
N HIS A 202 -20.86 -9.37 0.65
CA HIS A 202 -20.73 -10.81 0.84
C HIS A 202 -21.63 -11.25 2.02
N PRO A 203 -22.93 -11.50 1.77
CA PRO A 203 -23.87 -11.82 2.82
C PRO A 203 -23.62 -13.18 3.48
N THR A 204 -23.93 -13.27 4.76
CA THR A 204 -24.08 -14.52 5.50
C THR A 204 -25.53 -14.98 5.45
N ASP A 205 -25.84 -16.22 5.85
CA ASP A 205 -27.24 -16.67 5.95
C ASP A 205 -28.08 -15.77 6.86
N ALA A 206 -27.50 -15.25 7.93
CA ALA A 206 -28.17 -14.33 8.87
C ALA A 206 -28.47 -12.95 8.25
N THR A 207 -27.60 -12.45 7.38
CA THR A 207 -27.69 -11.07 6.84
C THR A 207 -28.25 -11.00 5.42
N LYS A 208 -28.36 -12.15 4.71
CA LYS A 208 -28.75 -12.24 3.30
C LYS A 208 -30.09 -11.57 2.99
N ALA A 209 -31.10 -11.77 3.83
CA ALA A 209 -32.43 -11.22 3.62
C ALA A 209 -32.45 -9.68 3.74
N GLU A 210 -31.64 -9.11 4.63
CA GLU A 210 -31.56 -7.66 4.83
C GLU A 210 -30.71 -7.00 3.74
N GLN A 211 -29.53 -7.56 3.46
CA GLN A 211 -28.65 -7.05 2.41
C GLN A 211 -29.31 -7.09 1.03
N ALA A 212 -30.14 -8.09 0.74
CA ALA A 212 -30.95 -8.11 -0.48
C ALA A 212 -31.86 -6.87 -0.61
N LYS A 213 -32.40 -6.36 0.50
CA LYS A 213 -33.20 -5.12 0.52
C LYS A 213 -32.30 -3.88 0.36
N TRP A 214 -31.14 -3.86 1.04
CA TRP A 214 -30.23 -2.71 1.01
C TRP A 214 -29.61 -2.46 -0.36
N ARG A 215 -29.48 -3.47 -1.22
CA ARG A 215 -28.94 -3.34 -2.59
C ARG A 215 -29.71 -2.35 -3.47
N GLY A 216 -30.98 -2.07 -3.16
CA GLY A 216 -31.76 -1.03 -3.83
C GLY A 216 -31.58 0.38 -3.23
N GLU A 217 -30.94 0.51 -2.07
CA GLU A 217 -30.76 1.80 -1.40
C GLU A 217 -29.60 2.58 -2.04
N PRO A 218 -29.79 3.88 -2.35
CA PRO A 218 -28.75 4.71 -2.99
C PRO A 218 -27.55 4.96 -2.08
N ASP A 219 -27.77 4.93 -0.77
CA ASP A 219 -26.73 5.15 0.23
C ASP A 219 -26.11 3.84 0.75
N TYR A 220 -26.48 2.68 0.21
CA TYR A 220 -25.73 1.45 0.51
C TYR A 220 -24.31 1.58 -0.08
N PRO A 221 -23.22 1.26 0.63
CA PRO A 221 -21.85 1.54 0.18
C PRO A 221 -21.52 1.10 -1.24
N ILE A 222 -22.01 -0.07 -1.69
CA ILE A 222 -21.79 -0.60 -3.05
C ILE A 222 -22.46 0.24 -4.16
N ASN A 223 -23.38 1.14 -3.79
CA ASN A 223 -24.03 2.11 -4.67
C ASN A 223 -23.51 3.53 -4.44
N ALA A 224 -23.35 3.93 -3.17
CA ALA A 224 -23.00 5.30 -2.78
C ALA A 224 -21.69 5.78 -3.43
N TRP A 225 -20.69 4.89 -3.53
CA TRP A 225 -19.37 5.20 -4.10
C TRP A 225 -19.43 5.70 -5.55
N LYS A 226 -20.43 5.23 -6.33
CA LYS A 226 -20.55 5.50 -7.77
C LYS A 226 -20.69 6.99 -8.09
N LYS A 227 -21.28 7.76 -7.16
CA LYS A 227 -21.41 9.23 -7.26
C LYS A 227 -20.05 9.94 -7.30
N HIS A 228 -18.99 9.25 -6.87
CA HIS A 228 -17.65 9.76 -6.68
C HIS A 228 -16.60 8.93 -7.44
N LYS A 229 -16.97 8.29 -8.56
CA LYS A 229 -16.10 7.36 -9.30
C LYS A 229 -14.68 7.89 -9.54
N LEU A 230 -14.52 9.08 -10.12
CA LEU A 230 -13.19 9.65 -10.39
C LEU A 230 -12.45 10.06 -9.11
N ARG A 231 -13.17 10.49 -8.07
CA ARG A 231 -12.56 10.73 -6.74
C ARG A 231 -12.06 9.43 -6.11
N TRP A 232 -12.75 8.31 -6.31
CA TRP A 232 -12.25 6.99 -5.92
C TRP A 232 -11.04 6.58 -6.75
N ALA A 233 -11.01 6.86 -8.06
CA ALA A 233 -9.82 6.62 -8.89
C ALA A 233 -8.61 7.43 -8.41
N ASP A 234 -8.78 8.73 -8.12
CA ASP A 234 -7.71 9.59 -7.59
C ASP A 234 -7.24 9.12 -6.21
N PHE A 235 -8.17 8.69 -5.34
CA PHE A 235 -7.87 8.14 -4.03
C PHE A 235 -7.08 6.83 -4.15
N LEU A 236 -7.48 5.89 -5.00
CA LEU A 236 -6.75 4.65 -5.21
C LEU A 236 -5.34 4.92 -5.75
N ALA A 237 -5.21 5.84 -6.69
CA ALA A 237 -3.92 6.24 -7.25
C ALA A 237 -3.02 6.95 -6.20
N ASP A 238 -3.58 7.53 -5.13
CA ASP A 238 -2.80 8.06 -4.00
C ASP A 238 -2.11 6.96 -3.17
N TYR A 239 -2.50 5.71 -3.38
CA TYR A 239 -1.90 4.47 -2.85
C TYR A 239 -1.31 3.61 -3.97
N TYR A 240 -1.02 4.20 -5.14
CA TYR A 240 -0.47 3.55 -6.32
C TYR A 240 -1.37 2.49 -7.00
N LEU A 241 -2.65 2.44 -6.63
CA LEU A 241 -3.62 1.48 -7.16
C LEU A 241 -4.38 2.09 -8.35
N THR A 242 -4.47 1.34 -9.46
CA THR A 242 -5.40 1.66 -10.55
C THR A 242 -6.80 1.18 -10.18
N LEU A 243 -7.84 1.93 -10.56
CA LEU A 243 -9.22 1.43 -10.52
C LEU A 243 -9.36 0.33 -11.58
N ASP A 244 -9.21 -0.92 -11.15
CA ASP A 244 -9.12 -2.10 -12.02
C ASP A 244 -9.88 -3.30 -11.42
N SER A 245 -10.14 -4.34 -12.22
CA SER A 245 -10.68 -5.61 -11.74
C SER A 245 -10.13 -6.81 -12.49
N LEU A 246 -9.56 -7.76 -11.74
CA LEU A 246 -9.14 -9.06 -12.26
C LEU A 246 -10.29 -9.83 -12.92
N TYR A 247 -11.51 -9.66 -12.40
CA TYR A 247 -12.68 -10.45 -12.75
C TYR A 247 -13.59 -9.76 -13.77
N THR A 248 -13.17 -8.62 -14.34
CA THR A 248 -14.02 -7.90 -15.29
C THR A 248 -14.28 -8.72 -16.55
N ARG A 249 -15.56 -8.77 -16.93
CA ARG A 249 -15.98 -9.24 -18.25
C ARG A 249 -16.32 -8.06 -19.14
N GLU A 250 -17.06 -7.08 -18.64
CA GLU A 250 -17.46 -5.90 -19.40
C GLU A 250 -16.27 -5.03 -19.87
N GLY A 251 -15.13 -5.12 -19.21
CA GLY A 251 -13.91 -4.38 -19.52
C GLY A 251 -13.52 -3.43 -18.39
N PRO A 252 -12.37 -2.76 -18.52
CA PRO A 252 -11.93 -1.79 -17.54
C PRO A 252 -12.69 -0.46 -17.68
N ASP A 253 -12.64 0.38 -16.66
CA ASP A 253 -13.22 1.72 -16.70
C ASP A 253 -12.29 2.68 -17.46
N PHE A 254 -12.51 2.82 -18.77
CA PHE A 254 -11.66 3.63 -19.62
C PHE A 254 -11.69 5.13 -19.30
N GLU A 255 -12.76 5.64 -18.67
CA GLU A 255 -12.81 7.03 -18.21
C GLU A 255 -11.82 7.24 -17.06
N ALA A 256 -11.80 6.34 -16.06
CA ALA A 256 -10.83 6.38 -14.98
C ALA A 256 -9.39 6.16 -15.49
N ILE A 257 -9.18 5.26 -16.46
CA ILE A 257 -7.87 5.02 -17.08
C ILE A 257 -7.36 6.28 -17.77
N GLU A 258 -8.17 6.91 -18.63
CA GLU A 258 -7.78 8.12 -19.35
C GLU A 258 -7.49 9.27 -18.37
N HIS A 259 -8.32 9.42 -17.34
CA HIS A 259 -8.13 10.41 -16.27
C HIS A 259 -6.78 10.25 -15.56
N LEU A 260 -6.44 9.03 -15.14
CA LEU A 260 -5.17 8.75 -14.45
C LEU A 260 -3.96 8.82 -15.40
N HIS A 261 -4.13 8.44 -16.67
CA HIS A 261 -3.06 8.51 -17.67
C HIS A 261 -2.65 9.97 -17.93
N LYS A 262 -3.62 10.88 -18.09
CA LYS A 262 -3.35 12.32 -18.26
C LYS A 262 -2.61 12.95 -17.07
N GLN A 263 -2.75 12.37 -15.88
CA GLN A 263 -2.04 12.79 -14.67
C GLN A 263 -0.66 12.14 -14.51
N GLY A 264 -0.29 11.17 -15.35
CA GLY A 264 0.93 10.36 -15.18
C GLY A 264 0.89 9.42 -13.98
N ARG A 265 -0.30 9.01 -13.53
CA ARG A 265 -0.53 8.18 -12.33
C ARG A 265 -1.12 6.81 -12.64
N LEU A 266 -1.30 6.47 -13.92
CA LEU A 266 -1.85 5.19 -14.34
C LEU A 266 -0.87 4.04 -14.02
N GLY A 267 -1.32 3.06 -13.23
CA GLY A 267 -0.64 1.77 -13.04
C GLY A 267 -1.07 0.73 -14.08
N ALA A 268 -0.84 -0.55 -13.81
CA ALA A 268 -1.35 -1.61 -14.68
C ALA A 268 -2.88 -1.76 -14.58
N PHE A 269 -3.52 -2.28 -15.62
CA PHE A 269 -4.96 -2.61 -15.63
C PHE A 269 -5.30 -3.82 -16.51
N ASN A 270 -6.37 -4.52 -16.17
CA ASN A 270 -6.83 -5.73 -16.86
C ASN A 270 -7.78 -5.42 -18.01
N LEU A 271 -7.51 -5.95 -19.20
CA LEU A 271 -8.48 -5.93 -20.30
C LEU A 271 -9.67 -6.84 -20.00
N GLY A 272 -9.44 -7.99 -19.36
CA GLY A 272 -10.54 -8.83 -18.89
C GLY A 272 -10.16 -10.26 -18.52
N TYR A 273 -11.13 -10.95 -17.91
CA TYR A 273 -10.97 -12.31 -17.41
C TYR A 273 -11.03 -13.39 -18.52
N TYR A 274 -10.17 -14.41 -18.48
CA TYR A 274 -10.29 -15.60 -19.33
C TYR A 274 -10.35 -16.92 -18.53
N GLY A 275 -10.97 -17.96 -19.11
CA GLY A 275 -10.99 -19.32 -18.53
C GLY A 275 -10.29 -20.33 -19.43
N PRO A 276 -10.09 -21.58 -18.98
CA PRO A 276 -9.51 -22.64 -19.80
C PRO A 276 -10.41 -22.92 -21.02
N CYS A 277 -9.79 -23.28 -22.15
CA CYS A 277 -10.49 -23.61 -23.39
C CYS A 277 -10.59 -25.12 -23.58
N GLY A 278 -11.80 -25.62 -23.90
CA GLY A 278 -12.03 -27.02 -24.28
C GLY A 278 -11.30 -27.43 -25.56
N ALA A 279 -11.33 -28.73 -25.87
CA ALA A 279 -10.55 -29.30 -26.97
C ALA A 279 -11.37 -29.53 -28.25
N SER A 280 -12.69 -29.64 -28.17
CA SER A 280 -13.53 -29.85 -29.34
C SER A 280 -13.65 -28.57 -30.17
N PRO A 281 -13.87 -28.67 -31.50
CA PRO A 281 -14.08 -27.50 -32.35
C PRO A 281 -15.21 -26.57 -31.86
N ALA A 282 -16.30 -27.15 -31.33
CA ALA A 282 -17.44 -26.39 -30.82
C ALA A 282 -17.10 -25.62 -29.54
N GLU A 283 -16.36 -26.22 -28.60
CA GLU A 283 -15.91 -25.54 -27.38
C GLU A 283 -14.92 -24.41 -27.70
N ILE A 284 -14.01 -24.64 -28.65
CA ILE A 284 -13.06 -23.63 -29.10
C ILE A 284 -13.80 -22.44 -29.70
N GLU A 285 -14.79 -22.68 -30.56
CA GLU A 285 -15.55 -21.60 -31.20
C GLU A 285 -16.39 -20.83 -30.18
N ALA A 286 -17.04 -21.53 -29.25
CA ALA A 286 -17.77 -20.90 -28.15
C ALA A 286 -16.84 -20.04 -27.27
N TRP A 287 -15.65 -20.55 -26.96
CA TRP A 287 -14.65 -19.82 -26.17
C TRP A 287 -14.18 -18.56 -26.89
N LYS A 288 -13.90 -18.63 -28.20
CA LYS A 288 -13.50 -17.48 -29.02
C LYS A 288 -14.56 -16.38 -28.99
N LYS A 289 -15.81 -16.75 -29.27
CA LYS A 289 -16.95 -15.80 -29.26
C LYS A 289 -17.17 -15.16 -27.88
N GLY A 290 -17.02 -15.92 -26.80
CA GLY A 290 -17.21 -15.42 -25.44
C GLY A 290 -16.04 -14.60 -24.87
N THR A 291 -14.82 -14.84 -25.36
CA THR A 291 -13.59 -14.29 -24.79
C THR A 291 -12.88 -13.33 -25.74
N LEU A 292 -12.54 -13.76 -26.96
CA LEU A 292 -11.75 -12.94 -27.89
C LEU A 292 -12.53 -11.71 -28.38
N ASP A 293 -13.81 -11.86 -28.73
CA ASP A 293 -14.59 -10.72 -29.25
C ASP A 293 -14.72 -9.59 -28.21
N ARG A 294 -14.85 -9.96 -26.94
CA ARG A 294 -14.91 -9.02 -25.82
C ARG A 294 -13.57 -8.32 -25.59
N LEU A 295 -12.49 -9.10 -25.53
CA LEU A 295 -11.12 -8.59 -25.36
C LEU A 295 -10.67 -7.74 -26.55
N ARG A 296 -11.10 -8.05 -27.77
CA ARG A 296 -10.76 -7.25 -28.97
C ARG A 296 -11.27 -5.82 -28.86
N ARG A 297 -12.51 -5.64 -28.37
CA ARG A 297 -13.07 -4.29 -28.14
C ARG A 297 -12.25 -3.52 -27.10
N GLN A 298 -11.88 -4.18 -26.01
CA GLN A 298 -11.09 -3.57 -24.92
C GLN A 298 -9.66 -3.24 -25.38
N PHE A 299 -9.05 -4.14 -26.16
CA PHE A 299 -7.73 -3.94 -26.75
C PHE A 299 -7.70 -2.74 -27.69
N GLU A 300 -8.64 -2.64 -28.64
CA GLU A 300 -8.68 -1.51 -29.58
C GLU A 300 -8.90 -0.17 -28.86
N GLN A 301 -9.69 -0.15 -27.79
CA GLN A 301 -9.88 1.06 -26.99
C GLN A 301 -8.62 1.45 -26.21
N ALA A 302 -7.95 0.49 -25.57
CA ALA A 302 -6.66 0.73 -24.90
C ALA A 302 -5.58 1.20 -25.89
N LYS A 303 -5.58 0.64 -27.11
CA LYS A 303 -4.68 1.04 -28.20
C LYS A 303 -4.94 2.47 -28.66
N ALA A 304 -6.19 2.84 -28.88
CA ALA A 304 -6.58 4.18 -29.29
C ALA A 304 -6.19 5.25 -28.25
N LEU A 305 -6.21 4.88 -26.96
CA LEU A 305 -5.79 5.75 -25.86
C LEU A 305 -4.26 5.77 -25.63
N GLY A 306 -3.50 4.90 -26.29
CA GLY A 306 -2.05 4.83 -26.12
C GLY A 306 -1.58 4.23 -24.79
N VAL A 307 -2.39 3.37 -24.17
CA VAL A 307 -2.15 2.82 -22.81
C VAL A 307 -1.91 1.30 -22.78
N LEU A 308 -1.59 0.69 -23.93
CA LEU A 308 -1.40 -0.78 -24.01
C LEU A 308 -0.21 -1.30 -23.21
N ASP A 309 0.80 -0.48 -22.95
CA ASP A 309 1.94 -0.80 -22.09
C ASP A 309 1.58 -0.98 -20.61
N HIS A 310 0.41 -0.50 -20.20
CA HIS A 310 -0.19 -0.73 -18.88
C HIS A 310 -1.14 -1.94 -18.85
N ALA A 311 -1.50 -2.50 -20.01
CA ALA A 311 -2.58 -3.48 -20.11
C ALA A 311 -2.08 -4.93 -19.93
N TYR A 312 -2.84 -5.74 -19.19
CA TYR A 312 -2.69 -7.19 -19.12
C TYR A 312 -4.02 -7.91 -19.33
N ILE A 313 -3.97 -9.22 -19.53
CA ILE A 313 -5.12 -10.13 -19.55
C ILE A 313 -4.91 -11.17 -18.46
N TYR A 314 -5.85 -11.28 -17.53
CA TYR A 314 -5.77 -12.22 -16.41
C TYR A 314 -6.84 -13.31 -16.50
N GLY A 315 -6.55 -14.51 -16.01
CA GLY A 315 -7.53 -15.59 -16.01
C GLY A 315 -6.94 -16.93 -15.65
N CYS A 316 -7.75 -17.99 -15.83
CA CYS A 316 -7.44 -19.34 -15.38
C CYS A 316 -7.03 -19.37 -13.90
N ASP A 317 -7.91 -18.82 -13.05
CA ASP A 317 -7.68 -18.65 -11.62
C ASP A 317 -7.59 -20.00 -10.91
N GLU A 318 -6.44 -20.28 -10.27
CA GLU A 318 -6.20 -21.46 -9.44
C GLU A 318 -6.52 -22.82 -10.09
N ASN A 319 -6.35 -22.92 -11.41
CA ASN A 319 -6.64 -24.16 -12.13
C ASN A 319 -5.70 -25.33 -11.73
N PRO A 320 -6.25 -26.54 -11.52
CA PRO A 320 -5.48 -27.75 -11.27
C PRO A 320 -4.84 -28.33 -12.55
N LYS A 321 -3.97 -29.34 -12.38
CA LYS A 321 -3.14 -29.92 -13.45
C LYS A 321 -3.94 -30.47 -14.64
N ASP A 322 -5.11 -31.06 -14.40
CA ASP A 322 -5.99 -31.59 -15.44
C ASP A 322 -6.54 -30.49 -16.37
N ALA A 323 -6.59 -29.24 -15.91
CA ALA A 323 -6.99 -28.11 -16.74
C ALA A 323 -5.85 -27.51 -17.59
N PHE A 324 -4.58 -27.92 -17.37
CA PHE A 324 -3.41 -27.32 -18.02
C PHE A 324 -3.47 -27.31 -19.55
N PRO A 325 -3.93 -28.37 -20.25
CA PRO A 325 -4.08 -28.33 -21.70
C PRO A 325 -5.05 -27.22 -22.16
N GLY A 326 -6.11 -26.97 -21.39
CA GLY A 326 -7.08 -25.91 -21.67
C GLY A 326 -6.54 -24.52 -21.37
N VAL A 327 -5.75 -24.37 -20.30
CA VAL A 327 -5.03 -23.12 -19.99
C VAL A 327 -4.05 -22.78 -21.11
N GLN A 328 -3.24 -23.74 -21.56
CA GLN A 328 -2.31 -23.55 -22.67
C GLN A 328 -3.02 -23.15 -23.96
N ARG A 329 -4.13 -23.83 -24.30
CA ARG A 329 -4.90 -23.52 -25.51
C ARG A 329 -5.48 -22.11 -25.47
N ALA A 330 -6.07 -21.71 -24.34
CA ALA A 330 -6.60 -20.36 -24.14
C ALA A 330 -5.49 -19.30 -24.28
N ALA A 331 -4.38 -19.47 -23.55
CA ALA A 331 -3.26 -18.54 -23.59
C ALA A 331 -2.64 -18.44 -25.00
N ALA A 332 -2.49 -19.54 -25.72
CA ALA A 332 -1.96 -19.53 -27.08
C ALA A 332 -2.84 -18.72 -28.05
N MET A 333 -4.17 -18.86 -27.95
CA MET A 333 -5.09 -18.04 -28.75
C MET A 333 -5.03 -16.55 -28.36
N LEU A 334 -4.92 -16.23 -27.07
CA LEU A 334 -4.74 -14.85 -26.62
C LEU A 334 -3.44 -14.23 -27.14
N LYS A 335 -2.32 -14.97 -27.09
CA LYS A 335 -1.04 -14.48 -27.60
C LYS A 335 -1.02 -14.33 -29.11
N ALA A 336 -1.76 -15.16 -29.84
CA ALA A 336 -1.89 -15.01 -31.29
C ALA A 336 -2.70 -13.75 -31.66
N GLU A 337 -3.76 -13.44 -30.91
CA GLU A 337 -4.62 -12.28 -31.17
C GLU A 337 -4.03 -10.97 -30.62
N PHE A 338 -3.42 -11.02 -29.42
CA PHE A 338 -2.93 -9.86 -28.66
C PHE A 338 -1.44 -10.06 -28.27
N PRO A 339 -0.51 -10.11 -29.23
CA PRO A 339 0.89 -10.47 -28.96
C PRO A 339 1.59 -9.51 -27.98
N ASP A 340 1.23 -8.23 -28.00
CA ASP A 340 1.84 -7.18 -27.19
C ASP A 340 1.33 -7.14 -25.74
N VAL A 341 0.18 -7.77 -25.47
CA VAL A 341 -0.46 -7.76 -24.15
C VAL A 341 0.05 -8.93 -23.31
N LEU A 342 0.37 -8.64 -22.05
CA LEU A 342 0.83 -9.64 -21.08
C LEU A 342 -0.34 -10.54 -20.67
N VAL A 343 -0.18 -11.86 -20.78
CA VAL A 343 -1.17 -12.86 -20.31
C VAL A 343 -0.72 -13.47 -18.99
N MET A 344 -1.53 -13.30 -17.94
CA MET A 344 -1.22 -13.68 -16.56
C MET A 344 -2.19 -14.72 -15.99
N THR A 345 -1.69 -15.61 -15.12
CA THR A 345 -2.50 -16.61 -14.41
C THR A 345 -2.00 -16.92 -12.99
N THR A 346 -2.91 -17.38 -12.14
CA THR A 346 -2.69 -17.99 -10.79
C THR A 346 -2.84 -19.52 -10.82
N THR A 347 -2.98 -20.13 -12.01
CA THR A 347 -2.99 -21.59 -12.23
C THR A 347 -1.86 -22.28 -11.45
N TYR A 348 -2.12 -23.44 -10.83
CA TYR A 348 -1.21 -24.11 -9.89
C TYR A 348 -0.05 -24.86 -10.56
N ASP A 349 0.57 -24.28 -11.59
CA ASP A 349 1.86 -24.72 -12.11
C ASP A 349 3.00 -24.06 -11.33
N HIS A 350 3.47 -24.75 -10.30
CA HIS A 350 4.59 -24.31 -9.45
C HIS A 350 5.97 -24.45 -10.11
N SER A 351 6.03 -24.85 -11.39
CA SER A 351 7.24 -24.75 -12.23
C SER A 351 7.28 -23.45 -13.02
N TYR A 352 6.21 -22.64 -12.97
CA TYR A 352 6.08 -21.40 -13.77
C TYR A 352 6.21 -21.68 -15.29
N GLY A 353 5.56 -22.74 -15.76
CA GLY A 353 5.55 -23.14 -17.17
C GLY A 353 6.83 -23.83 -17.66
N GLN A 354 7.80 -24.09 -16.77
CA GLN A 354 9.07 -24.73 -17.16
C GLN A 354 8.88 -26.22 -17.46
N ASP A 355 8.16 -26.93 -16.58
CA ASP A 355 8.09 -28.40 -16.58
C ASP A 355 6.75 -28.95 -17.11
N THR A 356 5.90 -28.08 -17.66
CA THR A 356 4.52 -28.41 -18.10
C THR A 356 4.27 -28.04 -19.56
N GLU A 357 3.10 -28.38 -20.07
CA GLU A 357 2.62 -28.00 -21.40
C GLU A 357 2.27 -26.50 -21.54
N ILE A 358 2.15 -25.76 -20.44
CA ILE A 358 1.76 -24.35 -20.49
C ILE A 358 2.96 -23.47 -20.85
N LYS A 359 3.10 -23.16 -22.14
CA LYS A 359 4.18 -22.34 -22.71
C LYS A 359 3.75 -20.93 -23.10
N ALA A 360 2.46 -20.69 -23.37
CA ALA A 360 1.96 -19.43 -23.92
C ALA A 360 1.67 -18.35 -22.89
N VAL A 361 1.55 -18.69 -21.60
CA VAL A 361 1.41 -17.70 -20.51
C VAL A 361 2.69 -16.87 -20.37
N ASP A 362 2.55 -15.55 -20.17
CA ASP A 362 3.68 -14.64 -19.94
C ASP A 362 4.03 -14.54 -18.45
N ALA A 363 3.02 -14.42 -17.59
CA ALA A 363 3.19 -14.14 -16.17
C ALA A 363 2.50 -15.17 -15.25
N TRP A 364 3.23 -15.61 -14.22
CA TRP A 364 2.76 -16.53 -13.19
C TRP A 364 2.65 -15.80 -11.85
N CYS A 365 1.60 -16.08 -11.09
CA CYS A 365 1.38 -15.43 -9.80
C CYS A 365 1.06 -16.48 -8.72
N PRO A 366 2.07 -17.13 -8.09
CA PRO A 366 1.86 -17.99 -6.93
C PRO A 366 1.56 -17.21 -5.65
N LEU A 367 0.97 -17.88 -4.65
CA LEU A 367 0.92 -17.38 -3.28
C LEU A 367 2.34 -17.11 -2.75
N THR A 368 2.50 -16.11 -1.88
CA THR A 368 3.83 -15.75 -1.32
C THR A 368 4.62 -16.92 -0.73
N PRO A 369 4.04 -17.92 -0.02
CA PRO A 369 4.82 -19.08 0.48
C PRO A 369 5.17 -20.11 -0.60
N ARG A 370 4.59 -19.98 -1.79
CA ARG A 370 4.88 -20.80 -2.98
C ARG A 370 5.81 -20.09 -3.97
N PHE A 371 6.22 -18.87 -3.67
CA PHE A 371 7.22 -18.16 -4.46
C PHE A 371 8.60 -18.77 -4.21
N ASP A 372 9.23 -19.27 -5.27
CA ASP A 372 10.55 -19.90 -5.25
C ASP A 372 11.52 -19.04 -6.09
N PRO A 373 12.51 -18.37 -5.45
CA PRO A 373 13.42 -17.46 -6.15
C PRO A 373 14.26 -18.13 -7.25
N ASP A 374 14.65 -19.39 -7.07
CA ASP A 374 15.49 -20.11 -8.03
C ASP A 374 14.68 -20.49 -9.26
N LYS A 375 13.45 -20.98 -9.06
CA LYS A 375 12.51 -21.24 -10.16
C LYS A 375 12.09 -19.95 -10.85
N ALA A 376 11.87 -18.89 -10.10
CA ALA A 376 11.56 -17.58 -10.67
C ALA A 376 12.71 -17.12 -11.56
N THR A 377 13.97 -17.24 -11.11
CA THR A 377 15.16 -16.92 -11.91
C THR A 377 15.23 -17.73 -13.21
N LYS A 378 14.95 -19.04 -13.16
CA LYS A 378 14.91 -19.90 -14.36
C LYS A 378 13.79 -19.50 -15.32
N ALA A 379 12.57 -19.33 -14.82
CA ALA A 379 11.42 -18.92 -15.62
C ALA A 379 11.66 -17.56 -16.30
N ARG A 380 12.28 -16.65 -15.56
CA ARG A 380 12.71 -15.33 -16.02
C ARG A 380 13.73 -15.37 -17.15
N ALA A 381 14.69 -16.30 -17.11
CA ALA A 381 15.63 -16.52 -18.22
C ALA A 381 14.91 -17.02 -19.48
N GLY A 382 13.78 -17.73 -19.32
CA GLY A 382 12.86 -18.12 -20.40
C GLY A 382 11.86 -17.04 -20.81
N GLY A 383 12.06 -15.78 -20.43
CA GLY A 383 11.20 -14.65 -20.81
C GLY A 383 9.87 -14.55 -20.04
N LYS A 384 9.70 -15.31 -18.95
CA LYS A 384 8.49 -15.25 -18.10
C LYS A 384 8.61 -14.18 -17.02
N PHE A 385 7.45 -13.78 -16.50
CA PHE A 385 7.32 -12.98 -15.28
C PHE A 385 6.81 -13.87 -14.15
N VAL A 386 7.31 -13.64 -12.94
CA VAL A 386 6.86 -14.33 -11.73
C VAL A 386 6.52 -13.28 -10.67
N TRP A 387 5.23 -13.05 -10.53
CA TRP A 387 4.60 -12.18 -9.54
C TRP A 387 4.37 -12.98 -8.26
N TRP A 388 3.70 -12.37 -7.29
CA TRP A 388 3.16 -13.10 -6.14
C TRP A 388 1.85 -12.49 -5.63
N TYR A 389 1.11 -13.21 -4.82
CA TYR A 389 -0.12 -12.70 -4.23
C TYR A 389 -0.36 -13.21 -2.81
N ILE A 390 -1.24 -12.49 -2.11
CA ILE A 390 -1.91 -12.90 -0.88
C ILE A 390 -3.44 -12.79 -1.08
N CYS A 391 -4.22 -13.41 -0.20
CA CYS A 391 -5.68 -13.40 -0.18
C CYS A 391 -6.14 -13.77 1.25
N CYS A 392 -7.22 -14.54 1.38
CA CYS A 392 -7.60 -15.20 2.62
C CYS A 392 -6.50 -16.12 3.19
N GLY A 393 -5.49 -16.47 2.39
CA GLY A 393 -4.21 -17.01 2.84
C GLY A 393 -3.03 -16.24 2.25
N PRO A 394 -1.81 -16.43 2.74
CA PRO A 394 -1.45 -17.30 3.86
C PRO A 394 -1.88 -16.72 5.22
N HIS A 395 -2.09 -17.61 6.19
CA HIS A 395 -2.17 -17.22 7.61
C HIS A 395 -0.76 -17.21 8.22
N HIS A 396 -0.59 -16.66 9.43
CA HIS A 396 0.71 -16.62 10.13
C HIS A 396 1.34 -18.01 10.19
N PRO A 397 2.68 -18.12 10.08
CA PRO A 397 3.67 -17.02 10.20
C PRO A 397 3.84 -16.01 9.05
N PRO A 398 3.56 -16.31 7.76
CA PRO A 398 3.68 -15.33 6.67
C PRO A 398 2.85 -14.05 6.84
N ALA A 399 3.36 -12.95 6.28
CA ALA A 399 2.71 -11.64 6.30
C ALA A 399 1.39 -11.64 5.50
N ASN A 400 0.39 -10.94 6.03
CA ASN A 400 -0.89 -10.67 5.36
C ASN A 400 -1.50 -9.35 5.91
N MET A 401 -2.65 -8.90 5.39
CA MET A 401 -3.25 -7.60 5.70
C MET A 401 -4.67 -7.71 6.28
N PHE A 402 -4.85 -8.61 7.25
CA PHE A 402 -6.10 -8.71 8.01
C PHE A 402 -6.21 -7.61 9.09
N ILE A 403 -7.42 -7.36 9.58
CA ILE A 403 -7.68 -6.32 10.59
C ILE A 403 -6.95 -6.59 11.91
N GLU A 404 -6.73 -7.84 12.30
CA GLU A 404 -6.04 -8.18 13.56
C GLU A 404 -4.53 -8.43 13.38
N TYR A 405 -4.05 -8.44 12.14
CA TYR A 405 -2.62 -8.59 11.88
C TYR A 405 -1.87 -7.29 12.22
N PRO A 406 -0.61 -7.38 12.69
CA PRO A 406 0.22 -6.19 12.94
C PRO A 406 0.32 -5.33 11.67
N ALA A 407 0.11 -4.01 11.79
CA ALA A 407 0.06 -3.12 10.62
C ALA A 407 1.39 -3.09 9.83
N ILE A 408 2.51 -3.26 10.54
CA ILE A 408 3.86 -3.39 9.96
C ILE A 408 3.97 -4.42 8.83
N GLU A 409 3.15 -5.48 8.84
CA GLU A 409 3.27 -6.58 7.88
C GLU A 409 2.97 -6.14 6.45
N GLY A 410 2.08 -5.15 6.25
CA GLY A 410 1.83 -4.57 4.93
C GLY A 410 3.05 -3.83 4.38
N ARG A 411 3.73 -3.05 5.24
CA ARG A 411 4.94 -2.31 4.89
C ARG A 411 6.13 -3.23 4.63
N LEU A 412 6.28 -4.28 5.44
CA LEU A 412 7.30 -5.32 5.23
C LEU A 412 7.11 -6.05 3.91
N LEU A 413 5.87 -6.49 3.62
CA LEU A 413 5.56 -7.24 2.42
C LEU A 413 5.87 -6.44 1.16
N MET A 414 5.40 -5.19 1.09
CA MET A 414 5.56 -4.35 -0.10
C MET A 414 6.94 -3.69 -0.21
N GLY A 415 7.68 -3.55 0.90
CA GLY A 415 9.00 -2.95 0.94
C GLY A 415 10.12 -3.99 1.04
N PRO A 416 10.72 -4.22 2.24
CA PRO A 416 11.86 -5.12 2.42
C PRO A 416 11.69 -6.54 1.87
N MET A 417 10.51 -7.16 1.97
CA MET A 417 10.30 -8.50 1.39
C MET A 417 10.29 -8.45 -0.14
N THR A 418 9.63 -7.46 -0.74
CA THR A 418 9.66 -7.23 -2.20
C THR A 418 11.09 -6.96 -2.68
N ALA A 419 11.88 -6.17 -1.95
CA ALA A 419 13.29 -5.94 -2.25
C ALA A 419 14.14 -7.24 -2.18
N LYS A 420 13.89 -8.10 -1.18
CA LYS A 420 14.62 -9.36 -0.98
C LYS A 420 14.26 -10.41 -2.04
N TYR A 421 12.97 -10.65 -2.25
CA TYR A 421 12.48 -11.74 -3.09
C TYR A 421 12.32 -11.34 -4.56
N ARG A 422 12.29 -10.04 -4.85
CA ARG A 422 12.21 -9.45 -6.19
C ARG A 422 11.11 -10.09 -7.04
N PRO A 423 9.84 -10.09 -6.63
CA PRO A 423 8.72 -10.46 -7.52
C PRO A 423 8.65 -9.47 -8.71
N ASP A 424 8.11 -9.91 -9.85
CA ASP A 424 7.90 -9.00 -11.00
C ASP A 424 6.63 -8.15 -10.86
N GLY A 425 5.78 -8.44 -9.87
CA GLY A 425 4.57 -7.68 -9.55
C GLY A 425 3.80 -8.28 -8.38
N PHE A 426 2.73 -7.62 -7.96
CA PHE A 426 1.87 -8.03 -6.84
C PHE A 426 0.40 -8.06 -7.24
N LEU A 427 -0.31 -9.09 -6.80
CA LEU A 427 -1.75 -9.25 -7.01
C LEU A 427 -2.50 -9.28 -5.68
N TYR A 428 -3.68 -8.66 -5.64
CA TYR A 428 -4.64 -8.85 -4.55
C TYR A 428 -6.07 -8.91 -5.09
N TYR A 429 -6.79 -9.96 -4.69
CA TYR A 429 -7.99 -10.36 -5.39
C TYR A 429 -9.16 -9.38 -5.28
N GLN A 430 -9.23 -8.55 -4.22
CA GLN A 430 -10.31 -7.59 -3.97
C GLN A 430 -9.97 -6.62 -2.82
N ILE A 431 -10.45 -5.37 -2.84
CA ILE A 431 -10.27 -4.40 -1.73
C ILE A 431 -11.54 -3.64 -1.31
N SER A 432 -12.70 -4.00 -1.86
CA SER A 432 -13.97 -3.26 -1.71
C SER A 432 -15.20 -4.13 -1.40
N ILE A 433 -15.03 -5.23 -0.65
CA ILE A 433 -16.17 -6.00 -0.11
C ILE A 433 -16.73 -5.30 1.12
N TRP A 434 -17.88 -4.64 0.97
CA TRP A 434 -18.48 -3.84 2.04
C TRP A 434 -19.85 -4.39 2.44
N ASN A 435 -20.01 -4.68 3.72
CA ASN A 435 -21.22 -5.29 4.24
C ASN A 435 -22.09 -4.35 5.08
N SER A 436 -21.54 -3.22 5.55
CA SER A 436 -22.23 -2.20 6.31
C SER A 436 -23.38 -1.57 5.52
N ARG A 437 -24.57 -1.45 6.11
CA ARG A 437 -25.74 -0.82 5.46
C ARG A 437 -25.49 0.65 5.07
N ARG A 438 -24.68 1.37 5.84
CA ARG A 438 -24.44 2.81 5.68
C ARG A 438 -22.94 3.11 5.60
N PRO A 439 -22.54 4.21 4.92
CA PRO A 439 -21.20 4.74 5.03
C PRO A 439 -20.91 5.22 6.45
N ILE A 440 -19.63 5.30 6.80
CA ILE A 440 -19.18 5.81 8.08
C ILE A 440 -19.42 7.32 8.12
N SER A 441 -20.32 7.77 9.00
CA SER A 441 -20.67 9.19 9.18
C SER A 441 -20.37 9.74 10.57
N SER A 442 -19.87 8.91 11.48
CA SER A 442 -19.52 9.26 12.85
C SER A 442 -18.39 8.37 13.36
N GLY A 443 -17.78 8.75 14.48
CA GLY A 443 -16.72 8.01 15.14
C GLY A 443 -16.41 8.60 16.52
N PRO A 444 -15.32 8.17 17.17
CA PRO A 444 -14.30 7.27 16.64
C PRO A 444 -14.72 5.79 16.62
N PHE A 445 -15.64 5.36 17.49
CA PHE A 445 -16.23 4.01 17.42
C PHE A 445 -17.30 3.98 16.33
N THR A 446 -17.11 3.11 15.32
CA THR A 446 -17.96 3.07 14.12
C THR A 446 -18.84 1.82 14.11
N ASP A 447 -19.96 1.87 13.39
CA ASP A 447 -20.82 0.71 13.10
C ASP A 447 -20.37 -0.05 11.85
N TRP A 448 -19.14 0.19 11.37
CA TRP A 448 -18.63 -0.46 10.17
C TRP A 448 -18.34 -1.94 10.45
N ASP A 449 -18.92 -2.84 9.66
CA ASP A 449 -18.67 -4.27 9.76
C ASP A 449 -17.24 -4.59 9.27
N PRO A 450 -16.30 -4.99 10.16
CA PRO A 450 -14.95 -5.34 9.76
C PRO A 450 -14.91 -6.64 8.94
N ARG A 451 -15.95 -7.46 9.04
CA ARG A 451 -16.05 -8.70 8.26
C ARG A 451 -16.39 -8.37 6.81
N SER A 452 -15.57 -8.92 5.93
CA SER A 452 -15.64 -8.72 4.48
C SER A 452 -15.98 -10.04 3.80
N TRP A 453 -14.97 -10.80 3.35
CA TRP A 453 -15.18 -12.09 2.70
C TRP A 453 -15.45 -13.21 3.71
N THR A 454 -16.54 -13.96 3.54
CA THR A 454 -16.97 -15.04 4.43
C THR A 454 -16.95 -14.66 5.92
N ARG A 455 -15.99 -15.16 6.69
CA ARG A 455 -15.76 -14.89 8.13
C ARG A 455 -14.43 -14.15 8.39
N TYR A 456 -13.75 -13.69 7.36
CA TYR A 456 -12.49 -12.96 7.47
C TYR A 456 -12.76 -11.48 7.74
N HIS A 457 -11.91 -10.85 8.56
CA HIS A 457 -11.96 -9.42 8.79
C HIS A 457 -10.91 -8.70 7.95
N GLY A 458 -11.36 -7.80 7.08
CA GLY A 458 -10.50 -7.03 6.17
C GLY A 458 -10.00 -7.76 4.91
N ASP A 459 -10.12 -9.08 4.81
CA ASP A 459 -9.79 -9.81 3.58
C ASP A 459 -10.78 -9.45 2.47
N GLY A 460 -10.28 -8.93 1.35
CA GLY A 460 -11.16 -8.38 0.33
C GLY A 460 -11.68 -6.96 0.63
N SER A 461 -11.22 -6.30 1.71
CA SER A 461 -11.66 -4.94 2.08
C SER A 461 -10.55 -4.14 2.75
N TRP A 462 -9.85 -3.31 1.98
CA TRP A 462 -8.80 -2.38 2.48
C TRP A 462 -9.26 -0.92 2.52
N THR A 463 -10.46 -0.65 2.03
CA THR A 463 -11.04 0.69 1.93
C THR A 463 -12.36 0.75 2.69
N CYS A 464 -12.70 1.93 3.20
CA CYS A 464 -14.00 2.20 3.81
C CYS A 464 -14.73 3.29 3.02
N VAL A 465 -16.05 3.34 3.16
CA VAL A 465 -16.89 4.38 2.55
C VAL A 465 -17.30 5.38 3.62
N GLY A 466 -16.93 6.64 3.42
CA GLY A 466 -17.27 7.77 4.27
C GLY A 466 -18.53 8.51 3.83
N PRO A 467 -18.81 9.69 4.43
CA PRO A 467 -20.04 10.43 4.22
C PRO A 467 -20.34 10.65 2.73
N ALA A 468 -21.61 10.50 2.34
CA ALA A 468 -22.08 10.65 0.96
C ALA A 468 -21.45 9.70 -0.09
N GLY A 469 -20.67 8.69 0.32
CA GLY A 469 -20.03 7.74 -0.60
C GLY A 469 -18.56 8.04 -0.90
N THR A 470 -17.93 8.97 -0.16
CA THR A 470 -16.52 9.34 -0.39
C THR A 470 -15.56 8.28 0.13
N PRO A 471 -14.33 8.15 -0.42
CA PRO A 471 -13.36 7.19 0.09
C PRO A 471 -12.84 7.55 1.50
N LEU A 472 -12.55 6.53 2.30
CA LEU A 472 -11.78 6.61 3.53
C LEU A 472 -10.63 5.60 3.52
N PRO A 473 -9.41 6.02 3.90
CA PRO A 473 -8.28 5.10 4.02
C PRO A 473 -8.32 4.28 5.30
N THR A 474 -7.50 3.24 5.33
CA THR A 474 -7.28 2.40 6.50
C THR A 474 -5.80 2.36 6.86
N ILE A 475 -5.50 2.01 8.10
CA ILE A 475 -4.11 1.79 8.56
C ILE A 475 -3.38 0.77 7.67
N ARG A 476 -4.09 -0.26 7.21
CA ARG A 476 -3.53 -1.30 6.32
C ARG A 476 -3.14 -0.73 4.96
N LEU A 477 -4.00 0.11 4.38
CA LEU A 477 -3.73 0.76 3.11
C LEU A 477 -2.58 1.77 3.20
N GLU A 478 -2.44 2.48 4.32
CA GLU A 478 -1.27 3.33 4.59
C GLU A 478 0.03 2.51 4.59
N ASN A 479 0.08 1.41 5.34
CA ASN A 479 1.28 0.58 5.42
C ASN A 479 1.60 -0.11 4.08
N PHE A 480 0.60 -0.43 3.27
CA PHE A 480 0.79 -0.91 1.89
C PHE A 480 1.54 0.12 1.03
N ARG A 481 1.09 1.40 1.04
CA ARG A 481 1.76 2.48 0.31
C ARG A 481 3.16 2.75 0.84
N ASP A 482 3.31 2.88 2.16
CA ASP A 482 4.60 3.15 2.78
C ASP A 482 5.63 2.06 2.41
N GLY A 483 5.19 0.80 2.28
CA GLY A 483 6.05 -0.29 1.83
C GLY A 483 6.45 -0.17 0.35
N LEU A 484 5.55 0.23 -0.53
CA LEU A 484 5.88 0.54 -1.92
C LEU A 484 6.88 1.70 -2.02
N GLU A 485 6.74 2.73 -1.20
CA GLU A 485 7.66 3.88 -1.17
C GLU A 485 9.05 3.47 -0.64
N ASP A 486 9.11 2.60 0.36
CA ASP A 486 10.37 1.97 0.81
C ASP A 486 11.00 1.12 -0.32
N TYR A 487 10.20 0.40 -1.11
CA TYR A 487 10.69 -0.33 -2.28
C TYR A 487 11.19 0.61 -3.38
N ALA A 488 10.56 1.78 -3.56
CA ALA A 488 11.04 2.78 -4.51
C ALA A 488 12.46 3.25 -4.19
N TYR A 489 12.79 3.40 -2.90
CA TYR A 489 14.15 3.74 -2.47
C TYR A 489 15.15 2.65 -2.87
N PHE A 490 14.76 1.38 -2.70
CA PHE A 490 15.59 0.25 -3.14
C PHE A 490 15.86 0.29 -4.65
N CYS A 491 14.83 0.52 -5.47
CA CYS A 491 14.96 0.63 -6.92
C CYS A 491 15.87 1.80 -7.34
N LEU A 492 15.71 2.97 -6.71
CA LEU A 492 16.55 4.14 -6.95
C LEU A 492 18.03 3.85 -6.65
N LEU A 493 18.31 3.31 -5.47
CA LEU A 493 19.69 2.98 -5.10
C LEU A 493 20.28 1.91 -6.02
N GLN A 494 19.50 0.90 -6.40
CA GLN A 494 19.92 -0.15 -7.32
C GLN A 494 20.31 0.42 -8.69
N ASP A 495 19.52 1.35 -9.22
CA ASP A 495 19.82 1.99 -10.49
C ASP A 495 21.06 2.89 -10.43
N LEU A 496 21.22 3.67 -9.36
CA LEU A 496 22.43 4.47 -9.14
C LEU A 496 23.69 3.59 -9.05
N VAL A 497 23.61 2.45 -8.36
CA VAL A 497 24.68 1.44 -8.34
C VAL A 497 25.00 0.95 -9.74
N ARG A 498 23.98 0.51 -10.50
CA ARG A 498 24.14 0.02 -11.88
C ARG A 498 24.80 1.05 -12.79
N ARG A 499 24.35 2.31 -12.75
CA ARG A 499 24.91 3.41 -13.57
C ARG A 499 26.39 3.65 -13.26
N ARG A 500 26.80 3.54 -11.99
CA ARG A 500 28.21 3.69 -11.59
C ARG A 500 29.05 2.46 -11.92
N GLU A 501 28.50 1.25 -11.77
CA GLU A 501 29.19 0.01 -12.16
C GLU A 501 29.44 -0.08 -13.67
N ALA A 502 28.60 0.55 -14.50
CA ALA A 502 28.79 0.63 -15.94
C ALA A 502 30.00 1.51 -16.36
N LYS A 503 30.52 2.34 -15.45
CA LYS A 503 31.61 3.30 -15.72
C LYS A 503 32.71 3.26 -14.65
N PRO A 504 33.32 2.10 -14.37
CA PRO A 504 34.18 1.92 -13.20
C PRO A 504 35.47 2.73 -13.27
N ALA A 505 35.98 3.00 -14.49
CA ALA A 505 37.17 3.80 -14.73
C ALA A 505 36.99 5.30 -14.41
N GLU A 506 35.74 5.79 -14.40
CA GLU A 506 35.41 7.20 -14.15
C GLU A 506 35.18 7.50 -12.66
N LEU A 507 35.16 6.48 -11.80
CA LEU A 507 34.82 6.67 -10.39
C LEU A 507 35.98 7.29 -9.60
N SER A 508 35.68 8.31 -8.79
CA SER A 508 36.59 8.81 -7.75
C SER A 508 36.74 7.81 -6.60
N ALA A 509 37.68 8.06 -5.68
CA ALA A 509 37.84 7.23 -4.47
C ALA A 509 36.56 7.24 -3.61
N ASP A 510 35.95 8.42 -3.42
CA ASP A 510 34.70 8.57 -2.68
C ASP A 510 33.52 7.88 -3.36
N GLN A 511 33.45 7.92 -4.70
CA GLN A 511 32.41 7.22 -5.45
C GLN A 511 32.57 5.71 -5.38
N ARG A 512 33.81 5.18 -5.33
CA ARG A 512 34.07 3.76 -5.07
C ARG A 512 33.68 3.35 -3.66
N ALA A 513 33.98 4.16 -2.65
CA ALA A 513 33.57 3.92 -1.27
C ALA A 513 32.03 3.93 -1.13
N TRP A 514 31.37 4.95 -1.69
CA TRP A 514 29.91 5.01 -1.78
C TRP A 514 29.33 3.77 -2.48
N LEU A 515 29.94 3.31 -3.57
CA LEU A 515 29.47 2.14 -4.31
C LEU A 515 29.53 0.87 -3.45
N ALA A 516 30.59 0.71 -2.64
CA ALA A 516 30.69 -0.39 -1.70
C ALA A 516 29.59 -0.32 -0.62
N ASP A 517 29.39 0.85 -0.01
CA ASP A 517 28.32 1.08 0.98
C ASP A 517 26.92 0.80 0.38
N ALA A 518 26.67 1.29 -0.83
CA ALA A 518 25.41 1.13 -1.54
C ALA A 518 25.11 -0.34 -1.86
N LYS A 519 26.10 -1.09 -2.35
CA LYS A 519 25.95 -2.53 -2.62
C LYS A 519 25.66 -3.33 -1.35
N ALA A 520 26.25 -2.95 -0.22
CA ALA A 520 25.97 -3.56 1.07
C ALA A 520 24.52 -3.25 1.53
N ALA A 521 24.07 -2.00 1.39
CA ALA A 521 22.72 -1.58 1.77
C ALA A 521 21.61 -2.21 0.91
N LEU A 522 21.91 -2.60 -0.34
CA LEU A 522 20.98 -3.35 -1.20
C LEU A 522 20.77 -4.81 -0.75
N GLN A 523 21.43 -5.26 0.31
CA GLN A 523 21.11 -6.53 0.96
C GLN A 523 20.12 -6.27 2.10
N VAL A 524 18.92 -6.82 2.01
CA VAL A 524 17.94 -6.73 3.09
C VAL A 524 18.48 -7.49 4.31
N PRO A 525 18.68 -6.85 5.47
CA PRO A 525 19.28 -7.49 6.62
C PRO A 525 18.44 -8.68 7.12
N GLU A 526 19.08 -9.79 7.50
CA GLU A 526 18.37 -10.95 8.07
C GLU A 526 17.69 -10.64 9.41
N SER A 527 18.21 -9.65 10.16
CA SER A 527 17.57 -9.15 11.37
C SER A 527 16.21 -8.49 11.10
N LEU A 528 15.96 -8.02 9.88
CA LEU A 528 14.69 -7.47 9.45
C LEU A 528 13.83 -8.52 8.75
N VAL A 529 14.35 -9.15 7.68
CA VAL A 529 13.66 -10.22 6.95
C VAL A 529 14.60 -11.40 6.77
N LYS A 530 14.42 -12.47 7.55
CA LYS A 530 15.14 -13.72 7.36
C LYS A 530 14.47 -14.60 6.31
N GLY A 531 13.15 -14.77 6.39
CA GLY A 531 12.33 -15.59 5.51
C GLY A 531 10.88 -15.10 5.35
N ILE A 532 10.10 -15.72 4.44
CA ILE A 532 8.68 -15.38 4.19
C ILE A 532 7.82 -15.43 5.46
N GLY A 533 8.13 -16.33 6.40
CA GLY A 533 7.45 -16.45 7.70
C GLY A 533 8.34 -16.14 8.90
N GLU A 534 9.53 -15.56 8.70
CA GLU A 534 10.48 -15.25 9.76
C GLU A 534 11.06 -13.84 9.54
N TYR A 535 10.49 -12.84 10.21
CA TYR A 535 10.84 -11.43 10.06
C TYR A 535 10.57 -10.68 11.37
N SER A 536 11.23 -9.54 11.54
CA SER A 536 11.04 -8.68 12.70
C SER A 536 9.81 -7.79 12.52
N ARG A 537 9.06 -7.60 13.61
CA ARG A 537 7.96 -6.63 13.72
C ARG A 537 8.37 -5.38 14.50
N ASP A 538 9.67 -5.14 14.64
CA ASP A 538 10.21 -3.90 15.25
C ASP A 538 10.27 -2.77 14.19
N PRO A 539 9.45 -1.71 14.33
CA PRO A 539 9.48 -0.55 13.43
C PRO A 539 10.87 0.09 13.29
N SER A 540 11.71 0.03 14.32
CA SER A 540 13.04 0.65 14.32
C SER A 540 13.96 0.04 13.25
N LEU A 541 13.80 -1.24 12.95
CA LEU A 541 14.59 -1.95 11.94
C LEU A 541 14.15 -1.56 10.52
N VAL A 542 12.85 -1.38 10.29
CA VAL A 542 12.31 -0.86 9.02
C VAL A 542 12.85 0.55 8.77
N TYR A 543 12.73 1.44 9.75
CA TYR A 543 13.22 2.81 9.63
C TYR A 543 14.73 2.87 9.41
N ARG A 544 15.52 2.04 10.10
CA ARG A 544 16.97 1.98 9.89
C ARG A 544 17.30 1.59 8.46
N TYR A 545 16.65 0.55 7.94
CA TYR A 545 16.88 0.07 6.57
C TYR A 545 16.53 1.13 5.53
N ARG A 546 15.30 1.66 5.56
CA ARG A 546 14.87 2.68 4.56
C ARG A 546 15.69 3.96 4.64
N ASN A 547 16.04 4.43 5.85
CA ASN A 547 16.83 5.66 6.00
C ASN A 547 18.26 5.47 5.52
N GLN A 548 18.85 4.29 5.70
CA GLN A 548 20.17 3.97 5.14
C GLN A 548 20.14 4.05 3.61
N LEU A 549 19.10 3.50 2.96
CA LEU A 549 18.91 3.64 1.51
C LEU A 549 18.78 5.12 1.11
N ALA A 550 17.92 5.87 1.81
CA ALA A 550 17.68 7.27 1.53
C ALA A 550 18.94 8.13 1.64
N GLU A 551 19.74 7.95 2.71
CA GLU A 551 20.99 8.68 2.91
C GLU A 551 22.01 8.39 1.81
N LEU A 552 22.06 7.15 1.31
CA LEU A 552 22.94 6.78 0.20
C LEU A 552 22.47 7.38 -1.13
N ILE A 553 21.16 7.43 -1.39
CA ILE A 553 20.60 8.10 -2.57
C ILE A 553 20.91 9.60 -2.51
N ASP A 554 20.68 10.24 -1.37
CA ASP A 554 20.93 11.68 -1.15
C ASP A 554 22.43 12.01 -1.36
N ARG A 555 23.33 11.18 -0.80
CA ARG A 555 24.78 11.28 -0.99
C ARG A 555 25.24 11.00 -2.42
N ALA A 556 24.44 10.35 -3.25
CA ALA A 556 24.79 10.09 -4.64
C ALA A 556 24.81 11.39 -5.46
N GLY A 557 24.02 12.40 -5.05
CA GLY A 557 23.98 13.72 -5.68
C GLY A 557 23.23 13.77 -7.02
N GLU A 558 22.32 12.83 -7.27
CA GLU A 558 21.60 12.65 -8.54
C GLU A 558 20.08 12.79 -8.33
N PRO A 559 19.56 14.03 -8.19
CA PRO A 559 18.19 14.31 -7.73
C PRO A 559 17.08 13.85 -8.69
N ASP A 560 17.41 13.56 -9.95
CA ASP A 560 16.48 13.24 -11.05
C ASP A 560 16.58 11.78 -11.51
N ALA A 561 17.05 10.89 -10.64
CA ALA A 561 17.05 9.45 -10.94
C ALA A 561 15.61 8.94 -11.10
N ASP A 562 15.30 8.44 -12.29
CA ASP A 562 14.03 7.78 -12.62
C ASP A 562 14.32 6.41 -13.26
N PRO A 563 14.47 5.35 -12.45
CA PRO A 563 14.72 4.01 -12.97
C PRO A 563 13.52 3.41 -13.70
N TRP A 564 12.31 3.89 -13.46
CA TRP A 564 11.09 3.40 -14.07
C TRP A 564 11.01 3.86 -15.52
N GLY A 565 11.23 5.15 -15.75
CA GLY A 565 11.15 5.74 -17.08
C GLY A 565 9.80 5.51 -17.75
N ARG A 566 9.72 5.73 -19.07
CA ARG A 566 8.47 5.63 -19.83
C ARG A 566 8.03 4.20 -20.12
N GLU A 567 8.92 3.23 -20.00
CA GLU A 567 8.68 1.85 -20.47
C GLU A 567 8.36 0.85 -19.36
N PHE A 568 8.30 1.30 -18.09
CA PHE A 568 8.07 0.43 -16.94
C PHE A 568 6.75 -0.37 -17.08
N GLY A 569 5.62 0.32 -17.23
CA GLY A 569 4.31 -0.28 -17.49
C GLY A 569 3.98 -1.53 -16.66
N VAL A 570 3.23 -2.47 -17.25
CA VAL A 570 2.88 -3.76 -16.61
C VAL A 570 4.03 -4.78 -16.61
N ARG A 571 5.10 -4.52 -17.37
CA ARG A 571 6.26 -5.43 -17.52
C ARG A 571 7.41 -5.08 -16.58
N GLY A 572 7.29 -4.02 -15.78
CA GLY A 572 8.31 -3.56 -14.86
C GLY A 572 9.65 -3.29 -15.56
N PHE A 573 10.76 -3.62 -14.88
CA PHE A 573 12.13 -3.35 -15.36
C PHE A 573 12.62 -4.21 -16.54
N ARG A 574 11.79 -5.09 -17.13
CA ARG A 574 12.24 -6.07 -18.15
C ARG A 574 12.20 -5.59 -19.60
N ARG A 575 11.79 -4.34 -19.87
CA ARG A 575 11.89 -3.75 -21.22
C ARG A 575 13.26 -3.16 -21.55
N GLN A 576 14.16 -3.00 -20.57
CA GLN A 576 15.49 -2.42 -20.73
C GLN A 576 16.55 -3.42 -21.16
#